data_AF-A0A2E2UNP3-F1
#
_entry.id   AF-A0A2E2UNP3-F1
#
_cell.length_a   1.000
_cell.length_b   1.000
_cell.length_c   1.000
_cell.angle_alpha   90.00
_cell.angle_beta   90.00
_cell.angle_gamma   90.00
#
_symmetry.space_group_name_H-M   'P 1'
#
loop_
_entity.id
_entity.type
_entity.pdbx_description
1 polymer ?
#
loop_
_entity_poly.entity_id
_entity_poly.type
_entity_poly.pdbx_seq_one_letter_code
_entity_poly.pdbx_strand_id
1 'polypeptide(L)'
;MGLKLRIIIPLMLLGTLIVVLFWLIFNKPQLQQENVESKLEVTTVKPSGSPVAEISFQIHGSDQVRGAVESDYNFAVPVALYFDGGNSSDPDGDELSYSWKLNDIPVGSTARFKPSTNFRNFFFADLEGTYVVSLTVSDGNLTNEKTVILTTYTATPELDVTFNSTASSTDQKENNLARNEEVELPNIDEGGLGFDTSLALKSFNENCSICHKSTGLGDPGNFPPLVEHAANLFNIEGGREYLILVPLYGLQGPIDVLGENYNAWMARRKMVSDDKIALALNHVVTSWGNLDRLDGFLPYSPEEVAKLRGQGLTPIEVHLLRQKLELP
;
A
#
# COMPACT_ATOMS: atom_id res chain seq x y z
N MET A 1 -73.37 39.52 -25.05
CA MET A 1 -73.84 38.19 -25.49
C MET A 1 -72.87 37.16 -24.92
N GLY A 2 -73.08 36.73 -23.68
CA GLY A 2 -72.13 35.91 -22.91
C GLY A 2 -72.70 34.51 -22.67
N LEU A 3 -72.18 33.53 -23.40
CA LEU A 3 -72.63 32.14 -23.35
C LEU A 3 -72.07 31.48 -22.07
N LYS A 4 -72.93 31.18 -21.09
CA LYS A 4 -72.60 30.35 -19.93
C LYS A 4 -72.56 28.88 -20.38
N LEU A 5 -71.37 28.29 -20.49
CA LEU A 5 -71.20 26.85 -20.71
C LEU A 5 -71.22 26.14 -19.35
N ARG A 6 -72.32 25.44 -19.05
CA ARG A 6 -72.41 24.46 -17.96
C ARG A 6 -71.75 23.17 -18.45
N ILE A 7 -70.57 22.84 -17.92
CA ILE A 7 -69.98 21.50 -18.10
C ILE A 7 -70.60 20.59 -17.03
N ILE A 8 -71.51 19.73 -17.46
CA ILE A 8 -72.02 18.60 -16.69
C ILE A 8 -70.95 17.51 -16.80
N ILE A 9 -70.18 17.29 -15.73
CA ILE A 9 -69.24 16.16 -15.67
C ILE A 9 -70.06 14.91 -15.33
N PRO A 10 -70.04 13.84 -16.17
CA PRO A 10 -70.80 12.64 -15.88
C PRO A 10 -70.26 11.94 -14.64
N LEU A 11 -71.16 11.50 -13.76
CA LEU A 11 -70.90 10.75 -12.50
C LEU A 11 -70.35 9.32 -12.73
N MET A 12 -69.70 9.06 -13.87
CA MET A 12 -68.95 7.84 -14.17
C MET A 12 -67.42 8.03 -14.15
N LEU A 13 -66.93 9.25 -13.93
CA LEU A 13 -65.49 9.57 -13.95
C LEU A 13 -64.82 9.65 -12.58
N LEU A 14 -65.54 9.43 -11.47
CA LEU A 14 -64.98 9.44 -10.11
C LEU A 14 -64.63 8.03 -9.59
N GLY A 15 -65.27 6.98 -10.12
CA GLY A 15 -65.00 5.59 -9.73
C GLY A 15 -63.78 4.96 -10.43
N THR A 16 -63.40 5.45 -11.61
CA THR A 16 -62.24 4.96 -12.37
C THR A 16 -60.92 5.56 -11.88
N LEU A 17 -60.93 6.77 -11.30
CA LEU A 17 -59.72 7.42 -10.81
C LEU A 17 -59.14 6.75 -9.55
N ILE A 18 -59.99 6.21 -8.68
CA ILE A 18 -59.56 5.57 -7.41
C ILE A 18 -58.99 4.16 -7.67
N VAL A 19 -59.55 3.41 -8.64
CA VAL A 19 -59.03 2.09 -9.02
C VAL A 19 -57.68 2.19 -9.75
N VAL A 20 -57.49 3.24 -10.56
CA VAL A 20 -56.19 3.50 -11.23
C VAL A 20 -55.12 3.95 -10.24
N LEU A 21 -55.45 4.78 -9.23
CA LEU A 21 -54.50 5.15 -8.18
C LEU A 21 -54.12 3.96 -7.28
N PHE A 22 -55.06 3.05 -6.96
CA PHE A 22 -54.77 1.86 -6.15
C PHE A 22 -53.99 0.79 -6.94
N TRP A 23 -54.20 0.67 -8.25
CA TRP A 23 -53.41 -0.21 -9.13
C TRP A 23 -51.98 0.30 -9.35
N LEU A 24 -51.78 1.62 -9.47
CA LEU A 24 -50.44 2.23 -9.61
C LEU A 24 -49.60 2.19 -8.34
N ILE A 25 -50.21 2.10 -7.14
CA ILE A 25 -49.49 2.06 -5.85
C ILE A 25 -49.08 0.63 -5.45
N PHE A 26 -49.86 -0.40 -5.82
CA PHE A 26 -49.60 -1.81 -5.41
C PHE A 26 -49.08 -2.73 -6.52
N ASN A 27 -49.10 -2.32 -7.80
CA ASN A 27 -48.58 -3.13 -8.90
C ASN A 27 -47.36 -2.48 -9.54
N LYS A 28 -46.25 -2.40 -8.79
CA LYS A 28 -44.94 -2.09 -9.38
C LYS A 28 -44.41 -3.34 -10.09
N PRO A 29 -44.33 -3.38 -11.43
CA PRO A 29 -43.47 -4.36 -12.08
C PRO A 29 -42.03 -4.11 -11.59
N GLN A 30 -41.36 -5.17 -11.15
CA GLN A 30 -39.92 -5.19 -10.98
C GLN A 30 -39.31 -4.64 -12.27
N LEU A 31 -38.62 -3.50 -12.20
CA LEU A 31 -37.85 -2.98 -13.32
C LEU A 31 -36.77 -3.99 -13.60
N GLN A 32 -37.05 -4.87 -14.55
CA GLN A 32 -36.03 -5.61 -15.26
C GLN A 32 -35.13 -4.55 -15.88
N GLN A 33 -33.90 -4.51 -15.41
CA GLN A 33 -32.86 -3.62 -15.89
C GLN A 33 -32.63 -3.97 -17.37
N GLU A 34 -33.36 -3.30 -18.26
CA GLU A 34 -32.96 -3.24 -19.66
C GLU A 34 -31.57 -2.58 -19.64
N ASN A 35 -30.57 -3.36 -20.03
CA ASN A 35 -29.27 -2.82 -20.37
C ASN A 35 -29.48 -1.83 -21.52
N VAL A 36 -29.65 -0.56 -21.17
CA VAL A 36 -29.39 0.53 -22.10
C VAL A 36 -27.89 0.51 -22.30
N GLU A 37 -27.42 -0.28 -23.27
CA GLU A 37 -26.13 -0.08 -23.89
C GLU A 37 -26.14 1.33 -24.50
N SER A 38 -25.76 2.32 -23.69
CA SER A 38 -25.30 3.59 -24.22
C SER A 38 -23.92 3.33 -24.80
N LYS A 39 -23.92 2.83 -26.04
CA LYS A 39 -22.74 2.79 -26.90
C LYS A 39 -22.30 4.24 -27.08
N LEU A 40 -21.37 4.69 -26.26
CA LEU A 40 -20.68 5.94 -26.46
C LEU A 40 -19.75 5.73 -27.66
N GLU A 41 -20.26 6.01 -28.86
CA GLU A 41 -19.41 6.20 -30.03
C GLU A 41 -18.58 7.46 -29.79
N VAL A 42 -17.38 7.26 -29.26
CA VAL A 42 -16.33 8.27 -29.28
C VAL A 42 -16.06 8.58 -30.75
N THR A 43 -16.61 9.69 -31.22
CA THR A 43 -16.41 10.17 -32.58
C THR A 43 -14.94 10.61 -32.68
N THR A 44 -14.10 9.71 -33.14
CA THR A 44 -12.78 10.07 -33.66
C THR A 44 -13.02 10.95 -34.88
N VAL A 45 -12.75 12.25 -34.76
CA VAL A 45 -12.50 13.05 -35.95
C VAL A 45 -11.18 12.53 -36.52
N LYS A 46 -11.25 11.62 -37.49
CA LYS A 46 -10.10 11.17 -38.28
C LYS A 46 -9.56 12.36 -39.09
N PRO A 47 -8.32 12.84 -38.87
CA PRO A 47 -7.54 13.32 -39.99
C PRO A 47 -7.17 12.09 -40.84
N SER A 48 -7.32 12.21 -42.17
CA SER A 48 -6.97 11.14 -43.09
C SER A 48 -5.47 10.82 -43.00
N GLY A 49 -5.12 9.59 -42.61
CA GLY A 49 -3.78 9.03 -42.79
C GLY A 49 -3.27 8.21 -41.60
N SER A 50 -3.54 6.90 -41.64
CA SER A 50 -2.93 5.79 -40.86
C SER A 50 -3.13 5.74 -39.33
N PRO A 51 -3.35 4.54 -38.74
CA PRO A 51 -3.87 4.39 -37.38
C PRO A 51 -2.77 4.47 -36.32
N VAL A 52 -3.08 5.21 -35.25
CA VAL A 52 -2.28 5.39 -34.04
C VAL A 52 -2.65 4.31 -33.02
N ALA A 53 -1.68 3.81 -32.24
CA ALA A 53 -1.85 2.87 -31.13
C ALA A 53 -3.04 3.20 -30.21
N GLU A 54 -3.86 2.19 -29.93
CA GLU A 54 -4.95 2.28 -28.94
C GLU A 54 -4.36 2.14 -27.54
N ILE A 55 -4.52 3.16 -26.69
CA ILE A 55 -3.95 3.17 -25.33
C ILE A 55 -5.01 2.75 -24.31
N SER A 56 -4.83 1.57 -23.71
CA SER A 56 -5.53 1.15 -22.49
C SER A 56 -4.52 0.95 -21.35
N PHE A 57 -4.88 1.38 -20.14
CA PHE A 57 -4.08 1.09 -18.95
C PHE A 57 -5.02 0.72 -17.80
N GLN A 58 -4.56 -0.15 -16.91
CA GLN A 58 -5.25 -0.48 -15.67
C GLN A 58 -4.53 0.18 -14.50
N ILE A 59 -5.28 0.80 -13.60
CA ILE A 59 -4.78 1.34 -12.33
C ILE A 59 -5.15 0.35 -11.24
N HIS A 60 -4.15 -0.09 -10.48
CA HIS A 60 -4.36 -0.91 -9.29
C HIS A 60 -3.81 -0.13 -8.08
N GLY A 61 -4.67 0.18 -7.11
CA GLY A 61 -4.28 0.66 -5.78
C GLY A 61 -4.18 -0.51 -4.79
N SER A 62 -3.43 -0.34 -3.69
CA SER A 62 -3.30 -1.38 -2.66
C SER A 62 -4.62 -1.69 -1.93
N ASP A 63 -5.58 -0.76 -1.96
CA ASP A 63 -6.93 -0.93 -1.46
C ASP A 63 -7.97 -0.70 -2.56
N GLN A 64 -8.71 -1.77 -2.89
CA GLN A 64 -9.87 -1.69 -3.77
C GLN A 64 -11.04 -1.10 -2.98
N VAL A 65 -11.34 0.19 -3.15
CA VAL A 65 -12.65 0.70 -2.74
C VAL A 65 -13.67 0.23 -3.78
N ARG A 66 -14.60 -0.63 -3.34
CA ARG A 66 -15.79 -1.03 -4.10
C ARG A 66 -16.58 0.21 -4.52
N GLY A 67 -16.56 0.54 -5.81
CA GLY A 67 -17.47 1.52 -6.40
C GLY A 67 -16.80 2.50 -7.35
N ALA A 68 -16.08 2.01 -8.37
CA ALA A 68 -15.72 2.85 -9.50
C ALA A 68 -16.91 2.93 -10.46
N VAL A 69 -17.55 4.09 -10.51
CA VAL A 69 -18.18 4.58 -11.74
C VAL A 69 -17.02 4.91 -12.67
N GLU A 70 -17.09 4.50 -13.93
CA GLU A 70 -16.00 4.47 -14.94
C GLU A 70 -15.29 5.81 -15.26
N SER A 71 -15.49 6.87 -14.48
CA SER A 71 -14.89 8.19 -14.70
C SER A 71 -14.09 8.80 -13.54
N ASP A 72 -14.18 8.29 -12.31
CA ASP A 72 -13.54 8.95 -11.14
C ASP A 72 -12.67 7.97 -10.33
N TYR A 73 -11.35 8.00 -10.54
CA TYR A 73 -10.39 7.28 -9.69
C TYR A 73 -10.19 8.02 -8.37
N ASN A 74 -10.77 7.49 -7.28
CA ASN A 74 -10.67 8.05 -5.93
C ASN A 74 -9.87 7.12 -5.01
N PHE A 75 -8.76 7.60 -4.44
CA PHE A 75 -7.92 6.81 -3.52
C PHE A 75 -7.70 7.50 -2.17
N ALA A 76 -7.76 6.73 -1.08
CA ALA A 76 -7.33 7.20 0.23
C ALA A 76 -5.81 7.43 0.22
N VAL A 77 -5.34 8.58 0.72
CA VAL A 77 -3.91 8.81 0.94
C VAL A 77 -3.49 8.48 2.39
N PRO A 78 -2.20 8.15 2.57
CA PRO A 78 -1.23 7.87 1.51
C PRO A 78 -1.45 6.52 0.83
N VAL A 79 -1.08 6.42 -0.44
CA VAL A 79 -1.26 5.21 -1.25
C VAL A 79 -0.22 5.10 -2.37
N ALA A 80 0.18 3.86 -2.70
CA ALA A 80 0.99 3.56 -3.87
C ALA A 80 0.08 3.26 -5.05
N LEU A 81 0.26 4.00 -6.14
CA LEU A 81 -0.52 3.86 -7.36
C LEU A 81 0.35 3.19 -8.42
N TYR A 82 -0.10 2.03 -8.88
CA TYR A 82 0.59 1.24 -9.91
C TYR A 82 -0.08 1.46 -11.26
N PHE A 83 0.75 1.67 -12.28
CA PHE A 83 0.34 1.93 -13.65
C PHE A 83 0.90 0.85 -14.58
N ASP A 84 0.03 0.28 -15.43
CA ASP A 84 0.39 -0.73 -16.43
C ASP A 84 -0.12 -0.30 -17.81
N GLY A 85 0.80 0.07 -18.70
CA GLY A 85 0.56 0.41 -20.11
C GLY A 85 0.76 -0.76 -21.07
N GLY A 86 0.95 -1.99 -20.57
CA GLY A 86 1.31 -3.17 -21.37
C GLY A 86 0.26 -3.63 -22.37
N ASN A 87 -0.96 -3.08 -22.31
CA ASN A 87 -1.99 -3.30 -23.33
C ASN A 87 -1.89 -2.32 -24.52
N SER A 88 -0.86 -1.47 -24.58
CA SER A 88 -0.56 -0.67 -25.76
C SER A 88 0.00 -1.56 -26.86
N SER A 89 -0.41 -1.33 -28.10
CA SER A 89 0.03 -2.11 -29.25
C SER A 89 0.43 -1.22 -30.41
N ASP A 90 1.42 -1.69 -31.17
CA ASP A 90 1.78 -1.11 -32.44
C ASP A 90 1.17 -1.96 -33.59
N PRO A 91 0.49 -1.35 -34.59
CA PRO A 91 -0.09 -2.08 -35.71
C PRO A 91 0.92 -2.82 -36.59
N ASP A 92 2.14 -2.31 -36.69
CA ASP A 92 3.22 -2.88 -37.49
C ASP A 92 4.04 -3.90 -36.67
N GLY A 93 3.80 -3.97 -35.36
CA GLY A 93 4.40 -4.92 -34.44
C GLY A 93 5.76 -4.47 -33.91
N ASP A 94 6.07 -3.18 -34.02
CA ASP A 94 7.32 -2.59 -33.56
C ASP A 94 7.45 -2.63 -32.02
N GLU A 95 8.69 -2.65 -31.54
CA GLU A 95 8.97 -2.63 -30.10
C GLU A 95 8.58 -1.27 -29.51
N LEU A 96 7.82 -1.31 -28.42
CA LEU A 96 7.33 -0.11 -27.75
C LEU A 96 8.19 0.29 -26.57
N SER A 97 8.43 1.60 -26.45
CA SER A 97 9.03 2.25 -25.29
C SER A 97 8.01 3.13 -24.57
N TYR A 98 8.15 3.25 -23.25
CA TYR A 98 7.17 3.90 -22.38
C TYR A 98 7.82 5.02 -21.57
N SER A 99 7.12 6.13 -21.38
CA SER A 99 7.56 7.23 -20.52
C SER A 99 6.39 7.72 -19.67
N TRP A 100 6.61 7.79 -18.36
CA TRP A 100 5.61 8.19 -17.38
C TRP A 100 5.93 9.56 -16.80
N LYS A 101 4.92 10.42 -16.68
CA LYS A 101 5.09 11.77 -16.14
C LYS A 101 3.97 12.15 -15.17
N LEU A 102 4.35 12.82 -14.09
CA LEU A 102 3.43 13.59 -13.25
C LEU A 102 3.41 15.03 -13.78
N ASN A 103 2.31 15.40 -14.43
CA ASN A 103 2.10 16.74 -14.98
C ASN A 103 1.68 17.74 -13.91
N ASP A 104 0.95 17.27 -12.89
CA ASP A 104 0.55 18.07 -11.73
C ASP A 104 0.42 17.17 -10.49
N ILE A 105 0.73 17.73 -9.32
CA ILE A 105 0.64 17.06 -8.01
C ILE A 105 0.11 18.06 -6.97
N PRO A 106 -0.51 17.60 -5.86
CA PRO A 106 -0.93 18.50 -4.79
C PRO A 106 0.21 19.34 -4.25
N VAL A 107 -0.08 20.59 -3.88
CA VAL A 107 0.92 21.50 -3.31
C VAL A 107 1.52 20.88 -2.04
N GLY A 108 2.85 20.76 -2.00
CA GLY A 108 3.58 20.14 -0.89
C GLY A 108 3.83 18.63 -1.05
N SER A 109 3.27 18.00 -2.08
CA SER A 109 3.52 16.60 -2.40
C SER A 109 4.97 16.39 -2.86
N THR A 110 5.54 15.25 -2.50
CA THR A 110 6.86 14.76 -2.90
C THR A 110 6.77 13.62 -3.92
N ALA A 111 5.56 13.37 -4.43
CA ALA A 111 5.26 12.32 -5.39
C ALA A 111 6.11 12.46 -6.66
N ARG A 112 6.74 11.36 -7.06
CA ARG A 112 7.58 11.28 -8.26
C ARG A 112 7.62 9.86 -8.80
N PHE A 113 7.63 9.75 -10.12
CA PHE A 113 8.01 8.49 -10.77
C PHE A 113 9.52 8.29 -10.70
N LYS A 114 9.95 7.04 -10.61
CA LYS A 114 11.32 6.68 -10.97
C LYS A 114 11.43 6.69 -12.51
N PRO A 115 12.46 7.33 -13.10
CA PRO A 115 12.70 7.25 -14.55
C PRO A 115 12.78 5.79 -14.99
N SER A 116 11.97 5.42 -15.98
CA SER A 116 11.81 4.03 -16.45
C SER A 116 11.28 4.01 -17.88
N THR A 117 11.79 3.11 -18.70
CA THR A 117 11.24 2.79 -20.04
C THR A 117 10.26 1.62 -20.03
N ASN A 118 9.99 1.05 -18.86
CA ASN A 118 9.11 -0.11 -18.72
C ASN A 118 7.63 0.28 -18.86
N PHE A 119 6.84 -0.64 -19.40
CA PHE A 119 5.38 -0.53 -19.47
C PHE A 119 4.70 -0.51 -18.10
N ARG A 120 5.45 -0.79 -17.01
CA ARG A 120 4.99 -0.64 -15.62
C ARG A 120 5.77 0.42 -14.88
N ASN A 121 5.07 1.23 -14.10
CA ASN A 121 5.67 2.18 -13.17
C ASN A 121 4.74 2.42 -11.97
N PHE A 122 5.23 3.08 -10.92
CA PHE A 122 4.42 3.47 -9.78
C PHE A 122 4.96 4.76 -9.16
N PHE A 123 4.10 5.46 -8.44
CA PHE A 123 4.51 6.51 -7.50
C PHE A 123 3.69 6.42 -6.22
N PHE A 124 4.12 7.16 -5.21
CA PHE A 124 3.44 7.26 -3.94
C PHE A 124 2.68 8.59 -3.87
N ALA A 125 1.35 8.52 -3.81
CA ALA A 125 0.51 9.68 -3.53
C ALA A 125 0.50 9.88 -2.01
N ASP A 126 1.15 10.95 -1.56
CA ASP A 126 1.39 11.26 -0.15
C ASP A 126 0.35 12.23 0.43
N LEU A 127 -0.20 13.11 -0.39
CA LEU A 127 -1.20 14.10 0.02
C LEU A 127 -2.54 13.93 -0.70
N GLU A 128 -3.59 14.42 -0.04
CA GLU A 128 -4.91 14.58 -0.67
C GLU A 128 -4.88 15.63 -1.77
N GLY A 129 -5.72 15.46 -2.78
CA GLY A 129 -5.82 16.38 -3.91
C GLY A 129 -5.72 15.67 -5.26
N THR A 130 -5.38 16.43 -6.29
CA THR A 130 -5.37 15.94 -7.66
C THR A 130 -3.96 15.64 -8.15
N TYR A 131 -3.79 14.47 -8.75
CA TYR A 131 -2.58 14.07 -9.47
C TYR A 131 -2.92 13.91 -10.94
N VAL A 132 -2.15 14.55 -11.83
CA VAL A 132 -2.33 14.43 -13.28
C VAL A 132 -1.18 13.63 -13.85
N VAL A 133 -1.47 12.45 -14.40
CA VAL A 133 -0.46 11.50 -14.89
C VAL A 133 -0.58 11.37 -16.41
N SER A 134 0.54 11.42 -17.13
CA SER A 134 0.58 11.01 -18.54
C SER A 134 1.48 9.81 -18.79
N LEU A 135 1.04 8.96 -19.72
CA LEU A 135 1.82 7.92 -20.36
C LEU A 135 2.06 8.32 -21.81
N THR A 136 3.34 8.38 -22.20
CA THR A 136 3.75 8.42 -23.61
C THR A 136 4.26 7.06 -24.05
N VAL A 137 3.77 6.56 -25.18
CA VAL A 137 4.23 5.33 -25.84
C VAL A 137 4.87 5.70 -27.17
N SER A 138 6.01 5.09 -27.50
CA SER A 138 6.78 5.37 -28.71
C SER A 138 7.27 4.09 -29.37
N ASP A 139 7.12 4.00 -30.70
CA ASP A 139 7.69 2.93 -31.55
C ASP A 139 9.11 3.29 -32.07
N GLY A 140 9.65 4.45 -31.67
CA GLY A 140 10.93 4.99 -32.13
C GLY A 140 10.84 6.02 -33.26
N ASN A 141 9.69 6.10 -33.94
CA ASN A 141 9.39 7.07 -35.01
C ASN A 141 8.25 8.03 -34.63
N LEU A 142 7.18 7.47 -34.08
CA LEU A 142 5.95 8.13 -33.68
C LEU A 142 5.70 7.93 -32.18
N THR A 143 4.96 8.87 -31.61
CA THR A 143 4.58 8.81 -30.19
C THR A 143 3.10 9.07 -30.04
N ASN A 144 2.47 8.40 -29.08
CA ASN A 144 1.12 8.73 -28.61
C ASN A 144 1.13 8.97 -27.09
N GLU A 145 0.30 9.89 -26.61
CA GLU A 145 0.20 10.23 -25.20
C GLU A 145 -1.26 10.10 -24.71
N LYS A 146 -1.42 9.54 -23.51
CA LYS A 146 -2.70 9.54 -22.79
C LYS A 146 -2.50 10.13 -21.39
N THR A 147 -3.42 11.00 -20.99
CA THR A 147 -3.43 11.63 -19.66
C THR A 147 -4.62 11.15 -18.84
N VAL A 148 -4.42 10.99 -17.54
CA VAL A 148 -5.45 10.65 -16.55
C VAL A 148 -5.36 11.57 -15.34
N ILE A 149 -6.51 11.86 -14.76
CA ILE A 149 -6.64 12.66 -13.54
C ILE A 149 -7.05 11.70 -12.42
N LEU A 150 -6.31 11.74 -11.31
CA LEU A 150 -6.55 10.94 -10.12
C LEU A 150 -6.89 11.89 -8.99
N THR A 151 -7.96 11.58 -8.25
CA THR A 151 -8.35 12.33 -7.07
C THR A 151 -8.03 11.49 -5.84
N THR A 152 -7.39 12.09 -4.86
CA THR A 152 -7.11 11.42 -3.59
C THR A 152 -7.75 12.19 -2.43
N TYR A 153 -8.03 11.48 -1.34
CA TYR A 153 -8.64 12.03 -0.13
C TYR A 153 -7.93 11.50 1.10
N THR A 154 -7.88 12.28 2.18
CA THR A 154 -7.38 11.76 3.45
C THR A 154 -8.40 10.77 4.01
N ALA A 155 -8.03 9.49 4.15
CA ALA A 155 -8.84 8.57 4.95
C ALA A 155 -8.70 8.99 6.41
N THR A 156 -9.82 9.10 7.14
CA THR A 156 -9.78 9.21 8.61
C THR A 156 -9.21 7.90 9.16
N PRO A 157 -7.98 7.88 9.68
CA PRO A 157 -7.41 6.63 10.15
C PRO A 157 -8.01 6.34 11.53
N GLU A 158 -8.79 5.27 11.65
CA GLU A 158 -9.06 4.64 12.94
C GLU A 158 -7.90 3.66 13.24
N LEU A 159 -6.68 4.19 13.30
CA LEU A 159 -5.47 3.44 13.65
C LEU A 159 -5.13 3.72 15.11
N ASP A 160 -5.82 3.03 16.00
CA ASP A 160 -5.50 3.00 17.43
C ASP A 160 -4.57 1.80 17.69
N VAL A 161 -3.34 1.87 17.18
CA VAL A 161 -2.29 0.93 17.58
C VAL A 161 -1.76 1.42 18.93
N THR A 162 -2.47 1.07 20.00
CA THR A 162 -1.97 1.31 21.36
C THR A 162 -0.77 0.41 21.62
N PHE A 163 0.42 0.99 21.63
CA PHE A 163 1.64 0.35 22.11
C PHE A 163 1.54 0.20 23.63
N ASN A 164 0.97 -0.91 24.12
CA ASN A 164 1.01 -1.21 25.55
C ASN A 164 2.42 -1.67 25.91
N SER A 165 3.31 -0.71 26.19
CA SER A 165 4.63 -0.98 26.75
C SER A 165 4.49 -1.36 28.23
N THR A 166 4.26 -2.64 28.52
CA THR A 166 4.48 -3.19 29.87
C THR A 166 5.44 -4.37 29.81
N ALA A 167 6.69 -4.08 29.43
CA ALA A 167 7.81 -4.90 29.86
C ALA A 167 8.27 -4.41 31.24
N SER A 168 7.49 -4.69 32.28
CA SER A 168 7.95 -4.57 33.67
C SER A 168 8.84 -5.76 33.97
N SER A 169 10.13 -5.52 34.14
CA SER A 169 11.09 -6.48 34.66
C SER A 169 10.75 -6.85 36.10
N THR A 170 10.03 -7.93 36.32
CA THR A 170 9.99 -8.61 37.64
C THR A 170 9.51 -10.05 37.51
N ASP A 171 10.32 -10.96 38.05
CA ASP A 171 10.03 -12.28 38.57
C ASP A 171 9.55 -13.40 37.63
N GLN A 172 10.52 -14.19 37.16
CA GLN A 172 10.37 -15.64 37.03
C GLN A 172 11.64 -16.33 37.56
N LYS A 173 11.70 -16.47 38.89
CA LYS A 173 12.49 -17.51 39.55
C LYS A 173 11.57 -18.70 39.88
N GLU A 174 12.04 -19.87 39.48
CA GLU A 174 11.79 -21.22 40.03
C GLU A 174 10.65 -22.12 39.50
N ASN A 175 11.14 -23.21 38.90
CA ASN A 175 10.76 -24.63 39.05
C ASN A 175 9.52 -25.18 38.33
N ASN A 176 9.77 -26.09 37.38
CA ASN A 176 9.70 -27.54 37.69
C ASN A 176 10.40 -28.44 36.66
N LEU A 177 11.21 -29.34 37.21
CA LEU A 177 11.84 -30.50 36.56
C LEU A 177 10.80 -31.58 36.22
N ALA A 178 10.85 -32.17 35.02
CA ALA A 178 11.24 -33.58 34.83
C ALA A 178 10.98 -34.13 33.41
N ARG A 179 11.99 -34.84 32.90
CA ARG A 179 11.96 -36.06 32.06
C ARG A 179 12.35 -35.93 30.58
N ASN A 180 13.66 -36.05 30.37
CA ASN A 180 14.37 -36.93 29.44
C ASN A 180 13.66 -37.33 28.13
N GLU A 181 13.97 -36.59 27.07
CA GLU A 181 14.27 -37.14 25.75
C GLU A 181 15.61 -36.51 25.32
N GLU A 182 16.39 -37.21 24.52
CA GLU A 182 17.78 -36.87 24.18
C GLU A 182 17.84 -35.54 23.39
N VAL A 183 17.93 -34.41 24.11
CA VAL A 183 18.04 -33.06 23.53
C VAL A 183 19.50 -32.82 23.18
N GLU A 184 19.76 -32.69 21.88
CA GLU A 184 20.98 -32.15 21.31
C GLU A 184 21.42 -30.90 22.09
N LEU A 185 22.65 -30.91 22.59
CA LEU A 185 23.20 -29.94 23.53
C LEU A 185 22.84 -28.50 23.13
N PRO A 186 22.31 -27.66 24.05
CA PRO A 186 21.99 -26.28 23.73
C PRO A 186 23.27 -25.55 23.33
N ASN A 187 23.28 -24.97 22.13
CA ASN A 187 24.31 -24.05 21.71
C ASN A 187 24.34 -22.89 22.71
N ILE A 188 25.40 -22.81 23.50
CA ILE A 188 25.57 -21.79 24.52
C ILE A 188 25.84 -20.45 23.83
N ASP A 189 25.02 -19.47 24.17
CA ASP A 189 25.18 -18.03 23.94
C ASP A 189 26.63 -17.57 24.19
N GLU A 190 27.39 -17.25 23.14
CA GLU A 190 28.76 -16.74 23.29
C GLU A 190 28.84 -15.28 23.81
N GLY A 191 27.72 -14.62 24.15
CA GLY A 191 27.71 -13.19 24.49
C GLY A 191 26.89 -12.75 25.71
N GLY A 192 26.12 -13.64 26.35
CA GLY A 192 25.20 -13.26 27.43
C GLY A 192 24.04 -12.36 26.96
N LEU A 193 23.75 -12.37 25.66
CA LEU A 193 22.73 -11.52 25.04
C LEU A 193 21.32 -12.10 25.19
N GLY A 194 21.17 -13.34 25.67
CA GLY A 194 19.85 -13.95 25.89
C GLY A 194 19.18 -14.47 24.62
N PHE A 195 19.94 -14.68 23.54
CA PHE A 195 19.50 -15.37 22.32
C PHE A 195 20.68 -16.03 21.60
N ASP A 196 20.40 -17.01 20.72
CA ASP A 196 21.43 -17.67 19.90
C ASP A 196 21.87 -16.75 18.74
N THR A 197 23.08 -16.21 18.84
CA THR A 197 23.66 -15.28 17.86
C THR A 197 23.93 -15.94 16.50
N SER A 198 24.18 -17.24 16.46
CA SER A 198 24.39 -17.99 15.22
C SER A 198 23.07 -18.20 14.47
N LEU A 199 21.99 -18.55 15.19
CA LEU A 199 20.65 -18.63 14.61
C LEU A 199 20.13 -17.24 14.20
N ALA A 200 20.46 -16.20 14.96
CA ALA A 200 20.14 -14.81 14.63
C ALA A 200 20.78 -14.38 13.30
N LEU A 201 22.09 -14.59 13.15
CA LEU A 201 22.82 -14.33 11.91
C LEU A 201 22.26 -15.15 10.73
N LYS A 202 21.97 -16.45 10.95
CA LYS A 202 21.37 -17.30 9.92
C LYS A 202 20.02 -16.75 9.47
N SER A 203 19.15 -16.37 10.41
CA SER A 203 17.85 -15.80 10.09
C SER A 203 17.98 -14.52 9.27
N PHE A 204 18.89 -13.61 9.66
CA PHE A 204 19.16 -12.39 8.90
C PHE A 204 19.67 -12.68 7.48
N ASN A 205 20.60 -13.62 7.34
CA ASN A 205 21.17 -13.99 6.05
C ASN A 205 20.11 -14.56 5.09
N GLU A 206 19.24 -15.45 5.59
CA GLU A 206 18.16 -16.05 4.79
C GLU A 206 17.09 -15.04 4.35
N ASN A 207 16.85 -13.99 5.15
CA ASN A 207 15.64 -13.17 5.01
C ASN A 207 15.88 -11.72 4.59
N CYS A 208 17.02 -11.14 4.97
CA CYS A 208 17.24 -9.69 4.92
C CYS A 208 18.48 -9.31 4.09
N SER A 209 19.53 -10.15 4.12
CA SER A 209 20.86 -9.82 3.57
C SER A 209 20.90 -9.58 2.07
N ILE A 210 19.95 -10.11 1.30
CA ILE A 210 19.88 -9.91 -0.15
C ILE A 210 19.80 -8.43 -0.53
N CYS A 211 19.09 -7.63 0.27
CA CYS A 211 18.92 -6.20 0.07
C CYS A 211 19.85 -5.39 0.99
N HIS A 212 19.80 -5.65 2.30
CA HIS A 212 20.55 -4.86 3.30
C HIS A 212 22.02 -5.23 3.42
N LYS A 213 22.48 -6.23 2.65
CA LYS A 213 23.82 -6.83 2.68
C LYS A 213 24.12 -7.53 4.01
N SER A 214 25.02 -8.50 3.98
CA SER A 214 25.50 -9.17 5.20
C SER A 214 26.24 -8.20 6.15
N THR A 215 26.74 -7.08 5.60
CA THR A 215 27.39 -6.00 6.35
C THR A 215 26.40 -5.02 6.98
N GLY A 216 25.10 -5.12 6.68
CA GLY A 216 24.08 -4.17 7.14
C GLY A 216 24.17 -2.77 6.50
N LEU A 217 25.13 -2.51 5.61
CA LEU A 217 25.31 -1.18 4.99
C LEU A 217 24.28 -0.85 3.91
N GLY A 218 23.48 -1.83 3.46
CA GLY A 218 22.54 -1.64 2.38
C GLY A 218 23.21 -1.32 1.04
N ASP A 219 22.50 -0.57 0.21
CA ASP A 219 22.96 -0.07 -1.08
C ASP A 219 22.44 1.37 -1.25
N PRO A 220 23.30 2.40 -1.24
CA PRO A 220 22.88 3.79 -1.30
C PRO A 220 21.85 4.09 -2.40
N GLY A 221 20.76 4.77 -2.04
CA GLY A 221 19.63 5.08 -2.94
C GLY A 221 18.68 3.92 -3.25
N ASN A 222 19.06 2.66 -2.96
CA ASN A 222 18.23 1.48 -3.22
C ASN A 222 17.74 0.80 -1.93
N PHE A 223 18.65 0.48 -1.02
CA PHE A 223 18.34 -0.22 0.24
C PHE A 223 19.00 0.52 1.41
N PRO A 224 18.22 0.97 2.41
CA PRO A 224 18.77 1.75 3.51
C PRO A 224 19.73 0.92 4.38
N PRO A 225 20.74 1.57 4.98
CA PRO A 225 21.59 0.92 5.97
C PRO A 225 20.79 0.56 7.22
N LEU A 226 21.17 -0.55 7.85
CA LEU A 226 20.72 -0.97 9.17
C LEU A 226 21.78 -0.65 10.24
N VAL A 227 23.05 -0.52 9.83
CA VAL A 227 24.12 0.03 10.68
C VAL A 227 23.73 1.44 11.11
N GLU A 228 23.84 1.70 12.41
CA GLU A 228 23.43 2.93 13.11
C GLU A 228 21.92 3.18 13.10
N HIS A 229 21.29 3.12 11.93
CA HIS A 229 19.88 3.43 11.75
C HIS A 229 18.96 2.56 12.61
N ALA A 230 19.23 1.26 12.72
CA ALA A 230 18.40 0.37 13.52
C ALA A 230 18.47 0.69 15.02
N ALA A 231 19.64 1.13 15.52
CA ALA A 231 19.79 1.58 16.90
C ALA A 231 19.04 2.91 17.14
N ASN A 232 19.12 3.86 16.19
CA ASN A 232 18.37 5.13 16.28
C ASN A 232 16.85 4.88 16.34
N LEU A 233 16.35 3.92 15.55
CA LEU A 233 14.96 3.49 15.63
C LEU A 233 14.66 2.79 16.95
N PHE A 234 15.55 1.94 17.45
CA PHE A 234 15.31 1.20 18.69
C PHE A 234 15.15 2.11 19.92
N ASN A 235 15.96 3.18 20.00
CA ASN A 235 16.02 4.04 21.19
C ASN A 235 14.84 5.03 21.30
N ILE A 236 14.02 5.18 20.27
CA ILE A 236 12.87 6.08 20.32
C ILE A 236 11.59 5.34 20.73
N GLU A 237 10.69 6.08 21.37
CA GLU A 237 9.39 5.55 21.80
C GLU A 237 8.60 4.99 20.59
N GLY A 238 8.07 3.77 20.72
CA GLY A 238 7.36 3.06 19.64
C GLY A 238 8.27 2.48 18.53
N GLY A 239 9.57 2.78 18.56
CA GLY A 239 10.49 2.36 17.52
C GLY A 239 10.84 0.87 17.56
N ARG A 240 10.85 0.28 18.77
CA ARG A 240 11.00 -1.17 18.96
C ARG A 240 9.90 -1.95 18.24
N GLU A 241 8.65 -1.55 18.43
CA GLU A 241 7.48 -2.16 17.80
C GLU A 241 7.46 -1.88 16.29
N TYR A 242 7.81 -0.66 15.88
CA TYR A 242 7.95 -0.33 14.46
C TYR A 242 8.94 -1.27 13.74
N LEU A 243 10.09 -1.56 14.34
CA LEU A 243 11.08 -2.51 13.81
C LEU A 243 10.51 -3.93 13.62
N ILE A 244 9.46 -4.31 14.36
CA ILE A 244 8.72 -5.57 14.17
C ILE A 244 7.69 -5.46 13.03
N LEU A 245 6.99 -4.32 12.93
CA LEU A 245 5.96 -4.12 11.90
C LEU A 245 6.55 -4.14 10.48
N VAL A 246 7.76 -3.60 10.28
CA VAL A 246 8.44 -3.56 8.98
C VAL A 246 8.60 -4.95 8.34
N PRO A 247 9.19 -5.97 8.99
CA PRO A 247 9.28 -7.32 8.42
C PRO A 247 7.92 -8.06 8.38
N LEU A 248 6.97 -7.74 9.27
CA LEU A 248 5.64 -8.36 9.28
C LEU A 248 4.74 -7.92 8.12
N TYR A 249 4.78 -6.63 7.78
CA TYR A 249 3.81 -5.99 6.90
C TYR A 249 4.45 -5.33 5.67
N GLY A 250 5.77 -5.20 5.66
CA GLY A 250 6.51 -4.47 4.63
C GLY A 250 6.54 -2.97 4.91
N LEU A 251 7.25 -2.26 4.04
CA LEU A 251 7.36 -0.80 4.08
C LEU A 251 7.33 -0.24 2.66
N GLN A 252 6.48 0.75 2.41
CA GLN A 252 6.38 1.42 1.12
C GLN A 252 6.14 2.92 1.31
N GLY A 253 6.97 3.74 0.66
CA GLY A 253 6.92 5.19 0.73
C GLY A 253 8.31 5.80 0.87
N PRO A 254 8.47 7.11 0.63
CA PRO A 254 9.75 7.79 0.74
C PRO A 254 10.19 7.91 2.20
N ILE A 255 11.40 7.47 2.54
CA ILE A 255 11.99 7.62 3.88
C ILE A 255 13.36 8.28 3.78
N ASP A 256 13.70 9.10 4.76
CA ASP A 256 15.06 9.59 4.94
C ASP A 256 15.77 8.76 6.00
N VAL A 257 16.99 8.32 5.67
CA VAL A 257 17.85 7.51 6.53
C VAL A 257 19.25 8.10 6.47
N LEU A 258 19.72 8.66 7.59
CA LEU A 258 21.06 9.25 7.72
C LEU A 258 21.37 10.30 6.63
N GLY A 259 20.37 11.10 6.26
CA GLY A 259 20.48 12.17 5.26
C GLY A 259 20.29 11.73 3.80
N GLU A 260 20.06 10.43 3.55
CA GLU A 260 19.82 9.89 2.21
C GLU A 260 18.35 9.48 2.04
N ASN A 261 17.80 9.76 0.87
CA ASN A 261 16.40 9.47 0.56
C ASN A 261 16.25 8.09 -0.11
N TYR A 262 15.33 7.28 0.40
CA TYR A 262 14.99 5.96 -0.12
C TYR A 262 13.51 5.90 -0.44
N ASN A 263 13.14 5.29 -1.56
CA ASN A 263 11.74 5.09 -1.95
C ASN A 263 11.51 3.71 -2.59
N ALA A 264 12.31 2.73 -2.17
CA ALA A 264 12.15 1.34 -2.57
C ALA A 264 11.06 0.65 -1.74
N TRP A 265 10.47 -0.41 -2.30
CA TRP A 265 9.49 -1.23 -1.61
C TRP A 265 10.16 -2.38 -0.85
N MET A 266 10.00 -2.42 0.47
CA MET A 266 10.34 -3.60 1.26
C MET A 266 9.11 -4.49 1.36
N ALA A 267 9.05 -5.52 0.52
CA ALA A 267 7.93 -6.44 0.49
C ALA A 267 7.85 -7.30 1.76
N ARG A 268 6.63 -7.48 2.27
CA ARG A 268 6.33 -8.48 3.31
C ARG A 268 6.75 -9.88 2.85
N ARG A 269 7.53 -10.58 3.67
CA ARG A 269 7.88 -11.99 3.44
C ARG A 269 6.85 -12.88 4.16
N LYS A 270 5.82 -13.34 3.43
CA LYS A 270 4.66 -14.07 3.99
C LYS A 270 4.98 -15.35 4.79
N MET A 271 6.17 -15.94 4.62
CA MET A 271 6.55 -17.23 5.22
C MET A 271 7.60 -17.13 6.34
N VAL A 272 7.88 -15.94 6.87
CA VAL A 272 8.81 -15.79 7.99
C VAL A 272 8.03 -15.94 9.31
N SER A 273 8.43 -16.94 10.11
CA SER A 273 7.84 -17.20 11.44
C SER A 273 8.22 -16.10 12.44
N ASP A 274 7.50 -16.05 13.56
CA ASP A 274 7.78 -15.11 14.66
C ASP A 274 9.21 -15.27 15.19
N ASP A 275 9.66 -16.51 15.39
CA ASP A 275 11.02 -16.81 15.84
C ASP A 275 12.08 -16.23 14.89
N LYS A 276 11.87 -16.40 13.57
CA LYS A 276 12.82 -15.90 12.57
C LYS A 276 12.87 -14.38 12.54
N ILE A 277 11.74 -13.70 12.70
CA ILE A 277 11.70 -12.23 12.78
C ILE A 277 12.43 -11.77 14.04
N ALA A 278 12.11 -12.31 15.20
CA ALA A 278 12.76 -11.96 16.47
C ALA A 278 14.29 -12.16 16.38
N LEU A 279 14.72 -13.32 15.88
CA LEU A 279 16.14 -13.64 15.66
C LEU A 279 16.82 -12.66 14.68
N ALA A 280 16.18 -12.33 13.55
CA ALA A 280 16.77 -11.39 12.59
C ALA A 280 16.88 -9.98 13.16
N LEU A 281 15.86 -9.51 13.90
CA LEU A 281 15.90 -8.19 14.55
C LEU A 281 16.96 -8.13 15.65
N ASN A 282 17.09 -9.18 16.45
CA ASN A 282 18.17 -9.31 17.43
C ASN A 282 19.54 -9.18 16.77
N HIS A 283 19.78 -9.88 15.66
CA HIS A 283 21.03 -9.69 14.90
C HIS A 283 21.22 -8.24 14.44
N VAL A 284 20.16 -7.61 13.90
CA VAL A 284 20.22 -6.25 13.36
C VAL A 284 20.56 -5.20 14.42
N VAL A 285 19.96 -5.27 15.61
CA VAL A 285 20.19 -4.27 16.66
C VAL A 285 21.46 -4.53 17.48
N THR A 286 22.03 -5.74 17.43
CA THR A 286 23.27 -6.04 18.16
C THR A 286 24.53 -6.08 17.30
N SER A 287 24.39 -6.10 15.97
CA SER A 287 25.54 -6.19 15.06
C SER A 287 26.07 -4.82 14.64
N TRP A 288 27.28 -4.82 14.04
CA TRP A 288 27.88 -3.65 13.38
C TRP A 288 28.02 -2.41 14.28
N GLY A 289 28.20 -2.63 15.58
CA GLY A 289 28.30 -1.56 16.59
C GLY A 289 26.96 -0.94 16.98
N ASN A 290 25.82 -1.55 16.60
CA ASN A 290 24.51 -1.08 17.03
C ASN A 290 24.27 -1.35 18.53
N LEU A 291 24.78 -2.46 19.08
CA LEU A 291 24.62 -2.78 20.50
C LEU A 291 25.13 -1.66 21.41
N ASP A 292 26.30 -1.11 21.09
CA ASP A 292 26.96 -0.05 21.87
C ASP A 292 26.20 1.28 21.83
N ARG A 293 25.21 1.41 20.94
CA ARG A 293 24.36 2.59 20.76
C ARG A 293 23.00 2.46 21.45
N LEU A 294 22.65 1.31 22.00
CA LEU A 294 21.33 1.08 22.59
C LEU A 294 21.22 1.66 24.00
N ASP A 295 20.11 2.32 24.31
CA ASP A 295 19.76 2.80 25.65
C ASP A 295 19.17 1.66 26.50
N GLY A 296 19.97 0.61 26.66
CA GLY A 296 19.54 -0.67 27.20
C GLY A 296 19.06 -1.63 26.13
N PHE A 297 19.27 -2.93 26.37
CA PHE A 297 18.93 -3.96 25.40
C PHE A 297 18.07 -5.04 26.04
N LEU A 298 16.90 -5.25 25.45
CA LEU A 298 16.05 -6.41 25.67
C LEU A 298 15.93 -7.17 24.34
N PRO A 299 16.28 -8.45 24.27
CA PRO A 299 16.09 -9.22 23.04
C PRO A 299 14.63 -9.22 22.60
N TYR A 300 14.40 -9.11 21.30
CA TYR A 300 13.13 -9.43 20.67
C TYR A 300 12.77 -10.88 20.94
N SER A 301 11.50 -11.13 21.28
CA SER A 301 10.97 -12.48 21.51
C SER A 301 9.92 -12.85 20.46
N PRO A 302 9.71 -14.14 20.17
CA PRO A 302 8.64 -14.59 19.28
C PRO A 302 7.26 -14.13 19.75
N GLU A 303 7.01 -14.09 21.06
CA GLU A 303 5.73 -13.68 21.65
C GLU A 303 5.45 -12.19 21.38
N GLU A 304 6.48 -11.36 21.41
CA GLU A 304 6.38 -9.95 21.07
C GLU A 304 5.99 -9.77 19.59
N VAL A 305 6.62 -10.51 18.69
CA VAL A 305 6.27 -10.49 17.26
C VAL A 305 4.85 -11.01 17.05
N ALA A 306 4.47 -12.09 17.72
CA ALA A 306 3.14 -12.68 17.63
C ALA A 306 2.03 -11.72 18.07
N LYS A 307 2.25 -10.87 19.09
CA LYS A 307 1.27 -9.86 19.53
C LYS A 307 0.98 -8.81 18.45
N LEU A 308 2.00 -8.44 17.68
CA LEU A 308 1.85 -7.49 16.58
C LEU A 308 1.40 -8.16 15.29
N ARG A 309 1.50 -9.49 15.18
CA ARG A 309 1.00 -10.27 14.06
C ARG A 309 -0.54 -10.32 14.11
N GLY A 310 -1.18 -9.90 13.02
CA GLY A 310 -2.63 -9.94 12.85
C GLY A 310 -3.32 -8.59 12.72
N GLN A 311 -2.60 -7.48 12.92
CA GLN A 311 -3.13 -6.12 12.73
C GLN A 311 -3.55 -5.77 11.28
N GLY A 312 -3.24 -6.62 10.30
CA GLY A 312 -3.69 -6.39 8.92
C GLY A 312 -3.05 -5.19 8.19
N LEU A 313 -2.02 -4.56 8.76
CA LEU A 313 -1.43 -3.34 8.20
C LEU A 313 -0.91 -3.54 6.78
N THR A 314 -1.09 -2.50 5.97
CA THR A 314 -0.46 -2.33 4.67
C THR A 314 0.97 -1.78 4.83
N PRO A 315 1.88 -1.99 3.86
CA PRO A 315 3.21 -1.37 3.86
C PRO A 315 3.20 0.17 4.00
N ILE A 316 2.09 0.79 3.65
CA ILE A 316 1.90 2.24 3.64
C ILE A 316 1.45 2.74 5.01
N GLU A 317 0.58 2.01 5.70
CA GLU A 317 0.25 2.28 7.10
C GLU A 317 1.50 2.13 7.99
N VAL A 318 2.38 1.16 7.69
CA VAL A 318 3.69 1.07 8.36
C VAL A 318 4.54 2.32 8.06
N HIS A 319 4.52 2.84 6.83
CA HIS A 319 5.21 4.09 6.50
C HIS A 319 4.65 5.29 7.28
N LEU A 320 3.33 5.40 7.43
CA LEU A 320 2.69 6.42 8.26
C LEU A 320 3.07 6.31 9.73
N LEU A 321 3.14 5.09 10.28
CA LEU A 321 3.61 4.87 11.64
C LEU A 321 5.05 5.39 11.81
N ARG A 322 5.91 5.19 10.81
CA ARG A 322 7.27 5.76 10.80
C ARG A 322 7.26 7.29 10.86
N GLN A 323 6.35 7.96 10.16
CA GLN A 323 6.29 9.43 10.16
C GLN A 323 5.85 10.01 11.51
N LYS A 324 5.17 9.22 12.34
CA LYS A 324 4.81 9.58 13.71
C LYS A 324 5.96 9.37 14.70
N LEU A 325 7.00 8.62 14.30
CA LEU A 325 8.19 8.45 15.10
C LEU A 325 9.04 9.72 15.02
N GLU A 326 9.39 10.30 16.16
CA GLU A 326 10.27 11.47 16.25
C GLU A 326 11.73 11.07 15.99
N LEU A 327 12.03 10.70 14.74
CA LEU A 327 13.38 10.30 14.34
C LEU A 327 14.34 11.51 14.37
N PRO A 328 15.56 11.32 14.92
CA PRO A 328 16.56 12.39 15.04
C PRO A 328 17.20 12.80 13.71
#